data_AF-A0A348RXG5-F1
#
_entry.id   AF-A0A348RXG5-F1
#
_cell.length_a   1.000
_cell.length_b   1.000
_cell.length_c   1.000
_cell.angle_alpha   90.00
_cell.angle_beta   90.00
_cell.angle_gamma   90.00
#
_symmetry.space_group_name_H-M   'P 1'
#
loop_
_entity.id
_entity.type
_entity.pdbx_description
1 polymer ?
#
loop_
_entity_poly.entity_id
_entity_poly.type
_entity_poly.pdbx_seq_one_letter_code
_entity_poly.pdbx_strand_id
1 'polypeptide(L)'
;AAPMKGKRLMNISGTEDKLVPYHGGPSKFIPANDGKLEFVATEESIYLWAREMGYTGEKKTHPSSKVGRLEIFSYLNGDVVHYKVNQEGHGATRRVTEDQLMKFLKTEKTVVPQ
;
A
#
# COMPACT_ATOMS: atom_id res chain seq x y z
N ALA A 1 -0.52 1.38 22.74
CA ALA A 1 -1.52 0.59 22.00
C ALA A 1 -0.79 -0.40 21.13
N ALA A 2 -1.22 -1.66 21.05
CA ALA A 2 -0.67 -2.64 20.12
C ALA A 2 -1.55 -2.68 18.86
N PRO A 3 -1.00 -2.56 17.65
CA PRO A 3 -1.77 -2.59 16.42
C PRO A 3 -2.49 -3.91 16.23
N MET A 4 -3.67 -3.82 15.60
CA MET A 4 -4.55 -4.96 15.46
C MET A 4 -3.89 -6.06 14.64
N LYS A 5 -3.47 -7.13 15.31
CA LYS A 5 -2.94 -8.33 14.65
C LYS A 5 -4.06 -9.07 13.92
N GLY A 6 -3.74 -9.64 12.76
CA GLY A 6 -4.67 -10.45 11.97
C GLY A 6 -5.71 -9.67 11.16
N LYS A 7 -5.51 -8.36 10.93
CA LYS A 7 -6.17 -7.65 9.83
C LYS A 7 -5.38 -7.85 8.54
N ARG A 8 -6.00 -7.55 7.40
CA ARG A 8 -5.33 -7.53 6.10
C ARG A 8 -5.48 -6.14 5.50
N LEU A 9 -4.43 -5.63 4.88
CA LEU A 9 -4.36 -4.30 4.32
C LEU A 9 -4.04 -4.37 2.83
N MET A 10 -4.90 -3.75 2.02
CA MET A 10 -4.61 -3.47 0.62
C MET A 10 -4.55 -1.96 0.44
N ASN A 11 -3.39 -1.46 0.05
CA ASN A 11 -3.21 -0.08 -0.36
C ASN A 11 -3.07 0.00 -1.88
N ILE A 12 -3.69 1.00 -2.50
CA ILE A 12 -3.63 1.24 -3.94
C ILE A 12 -3.29 2.72 -4.12
N SER A 13 -2.25 3.03 -4.89
CA SER A 13 -1.88 4.42 -5.15
C SER A 13 -1.29 4.59 -6.54
N GLY A 14 -1.66 5.70 -7.17
CA GLY A 14 -1.11 6.13 -8.45
C GLY A 14 0.16 6.95 -8.26
N THR A 15 1.18 6.72 -9.09
CA THR A 15 2.46 7.44 -8.98
C THR A 15 2.36 8.94 -9.33
N GLU A 16 1.28 9.35 -10.00
CA GLU A 16 1.04 10.73 -10.44
C GLU A 16 -0.10 11.40 -9.66
N ASP A 17 -0.47 10.86 -8.50
CA ASP A 17 -1.49 11.48 -7.64
C ASP A 17 -1.01 12.84 -7.11
N LYS A 18 -1.74 13.89 -7.48
CA LYS A 18 -1.46 15.28 -7.09
C LYS A 18 -2.17 15.68 -5.79
N LEU A 19 -3.15 14.89 -5.34
CA LEU A 19 -3.90 15.11 -4.11
C LEU A 19 -3.22 14.44 -2.93
N VAL A 20 -2.84 13.16 -3.08
CA VAL A 20 -2.09 12.37 -2.10
C VAL A 20 -0.76 11.95 -2.73
N PRO A 21 0.34 12.72 -2.53
CA PRO A 21 1.59 12.49 -3.24
C PRO A 21 2.18 11.10 -2.97
N TYR A 22 2.43 10.33 -4.03
CA TYR A 22 2.97 8.97 -3.93
C TYR A 22 4.32 8.90 -3.20
N HIS A 23 5.20 9.86 -3.48
CA HIS A 23 6.51 9.97 -2.85
C HIS A 23 6.49 10.67 -1.49
N GLY A 24 5.29 10.97 -0.96
CA GLY A 24 5.10 11.68 0.29
C GLY A 24 5.31 13.19 0.18
N GLY A 25 5.32 13.84 1.34
CA GLY A 25 5.39 15.29 1.48
C GLY A 25 4.01 15.97 1.47
N PRO A 26 4.00 17.32 1.43
CA PRO A 26 2.77 18.09 1.53
C PRO A 26 1.88 17.91 0.29
N SER A 27 0.57 17.74 0.54
CA SER A 27 -0.44 17.80 -0.52
C SER A 27 -0.47 19.17 -1.18
N LYS A 28 -0.75 19.21 -2.48
CA LYS A 28 -0.99 20.49 -3.18
C LYS A 28 -2.33 21.11 -2.81
N PHE A 29 -3.31 20.28 -2.44
CA PHE A 29 -4.71 20.69 -2.35
C PHE A 29 -5.29 20.61 -0.94
N ILE A 30 -4.83 19.68 -0.08
CA ILE A 30 -5.43 19.48 1.24
C ILE A 30 -4.79 20.42 2.27
N PRO A 31 -5.54 21.35 2.89
CA PRO A 31 -5.02 22.21 3.94
C PRO A 31 -4.81 21.45 5.25
N ALA A 32 -3.88 21.93 6.07
CA ALA A 32 -3.68 21.53 7.46
C ALA A 32 -3.44 22.78 8.32
N ASN A 33 -3.39 22.62 9.65
CA ASN A 33 -3.27 23.74 10.59
C ASN A 33 -2.10 24.68 10.24
N ASP A 34 -0.94 24.11 9.89
CA ASP A 34 0.29 24.87 9.56
C ASP A 34 0.70 24.71 8.09
N GLY A 35 -0.26 24.76 7.17
CA GLY A 35 -0.01 24.76 5.73
C GLY A 35 -0.77 23.68 4.98
N LYS A 36 -0.07 22.65 4.52
CA LYS A 36 -0.65 21.55 3.74
C LYS A 36 -0.50 20.23 4.46
N LEU A 37 -1.48 19.35 4.29
CA LEU A 37 -1.45 18.03 4.89
C LEU A 37 -0.25 17.24 4.36
N GLU A 38 0.60 16.77 5.26
CA GLU A 38 1.79 16.01 4.94
C GLU A 38 1.53 14.51 4.91
N PHE A 39 2.10 13.83 3.92
CA PHE A 39 1.93 12.39 3.71
C PHE A 39 3.26 11.65 3.79
N VAL A 40 3.24 10.46 4.38
CA VAL A 40 4.36 9.51 4.30
C VAL A 40 4.37 8.90 2.91
N ALA A 41 5.56 8.72 2.32
CA ALA A 41 5.73 8.04 1.03
C ALA A 41 5.06 6.67 1.05
N THR A 42 4.36 6.31 -0.03
CA THR A 42 3.47 5.14 -0.02
C THR A 42 4.21 3.83 0.23
N GLU A 43 5.36 3.62 -0.42
CA GLU A 43 6.20 2.43 -0.22
C GLU A 43 6.78 2.35 1.21
N GLU A 44 7.00 3.50 1.87
CA GLU A 44 7.40 3.57 3.28
C GLU A 44 6.21 3.24 4.20
N SER A 45 5.05 3.86 3.95
CA SER A 45 3.84 3.64 4.74
C SER A 45 3.44 2.16 4.79
N ILE A 46 3.42 1.48 3.64
CA ILE A 46 3.07 0.05 3.61
C ILE A 46 4.12 -0.81 4.33
N TYR A 47 5.40 -0.44 4.26
CA TYR A 47 6.46 -1.14 4.99
C TYR A 47 6.30 -1.00 6.50
N LEU A 48 6.01 0.20 6.99
CA LEU A 48 5.75 0.46 8.40
C LEU A 48 4.53 -0.33 8.91
N TRP A 49 3.45 -0.40 8.12
CA TRP A 49 2.31 -1.28 8.45
C TRP A 49 2.71 -2.75 8.53
N ALA A 50 3.49 -3.24 7.56
CA ALA A 50 3.97 -4.62 7.57
C ALA A 50 4.82 -4.91 8.82
N ARG A 51 5.77 -4.02 9.14
CA ARG A 51 6.64 -4.09 10.32
C ARG A 51 5.82 -4.25 11.60
N GLU A 52 4.84 -3.37 11.75
CA GLU A 52 3.98 -3.31 12.92
C GLU A 52 3.07 -4.55 13.04
N MET A 53 2.72 -5.16 11.91
CA MET A 53 1.95 -6.41 11.84
C MET A 53 2.81 -7.67 11.95
N GLY A 54 4.11 -7.54 12.21
CA GLY A 54 5.03 -8.65 12.51
C GLY A 54 6.05 -8.97 11.42
N TYR A 55 6.15 -8.17 10.35
CA TYR A 55 7.21 -8.33 9.36
C TYR A 55 8.56 -7.93 9.95
N THR A 56 9.55 -8.83 9.88
CA THR A 56 10.90 -8.56 10.42
C THR A 56 11.94 -8.26 9.36
N GLY A 57 11.60 -8.40 8.08
CA GLY A 57 12.52 -8.16 6.97
C GLY A 57 12.75 -6.68 6.63
N GLU A 58 13.62 -6.47 5.64
CA GLU A 58 13.94 -5.14 5.10
C GLU A 58 12.84 -4.60 4.20
N LYS A 59 12.81 -3.27 4.04
CA LYS A 59 11.90 -2.63 3.09
C LYS A 59 12.20 -3.13 1.68
N LYS A 60 11.16 -3.54 0.95
CA LYS A 60 11.31 -3.94 -0.44
C LYS A 60 11.64 -2.73 -1.30
N THR A 61 12.71 -2.84 -2.08
CA THR A 61 13.12 -1.86 -3.09
C THR A 61 12.60 -2.20 -4.50
N HIS A 62 12.09 -3.41 -4.67
CA HIS A 62 11.56 -3.93 -5.93
C HIS A 62 10.21 -4.63 -5.68
N PRO A 63 9.29 -4.62 -6.66
CA PRO A 63 7.99 -5.26 -6.49
C PRO A 63 8.12 -6.79 -6.39
N SER A 64 7.25 -7.40 -5.61
CA SER A 64 7.08 -8.86 -5.54
C SER A 64 6.54 -9.44 -6.85
N SER A 65 5.75 -8.65 -7.60
CA SER A 65 5.30 -9.00 -8.95
C SER A 65 4.91 -7.76 -9.76
N LYS A 66 4.89 -7.89 -11.09
CA LYS A 66 4.56 -6.79 -12.01
C LYS A 66 3.67 -7.29 -13.14
N VAL A 67 2.62 -6.53 -13.45
CA VAL A 67 1.71 -6.78 -14.57
C VAL A 67 1.43 -5.46 -15.28
N GLY A 68 2.07 -5.26 -16.44
CA GLY A 68 1.99 -3.99 -17.17
C GLY A 68 2.43 -2.80 -16.31
N ARG A 69 1.50 -1.89 -16.01
CA ARG A 69 1.72 -0.69 -15.19
C ARG A 69 1.50 -0.91 -13.69
N LEU A 70 1.09 -2.11 -13.29
CA LEU A 70 0.87 -2.47 -11.89
C LEU A 70 2.11 -3.14 -11.32
N GLU A 71 2.67 -2.55 -10.27
CA GLU A 71 3.75 -3.11 -9.45
C GLU A 71 3.19 -3.46 -8.07
N ILE A 72 3.36 -4.70 -7.64
CA ILE A 72 2.76 -5.23 -6.41
C ILE A 72 3.87 -5.48 -5.40
N PHE A 73 3.78 -4.84 -4.24
CA PHE A 73 4.63 -5.08 -3.09
C PHE A 73 3.81 -5.87 -2.07
N SER A 74 4.28 -7.05 -1.70
CA SER A 74 3.54 -7.95 -0.81
C SER A 74 4.40 -8.35 0.38
N TYR A 75 3.85 -8.17 1.58
CA TYR A 75 4.43 -8.55 2.85
C TYR A 75 3.51 -9.56 3.55
N LEU A 76 4.06 -10.31 4.51
CA LEU A 76 3.29 -11.26 5.33
C LEU A 76 2.41 -12.18 4.46
N ASN A 77 3.01 -12.79 3.43
CA ASN A 77 2.34 -13.70 2.49
C ASN A 77 1.09 -13.11 1.80
N GLY A 78 1.02 -11.80 1.61
CA GLY A 78 -0.11 -11.14 0.94
C GLY A 78 -1.20 -10.66 1.89
N ASP A 79 -0.94 -10.65 3.20
CA ASP A 79 -1.81 -10.00 4.18
C ASP A 79 -1.64 -8.48 4.18
N VAL A 80 -0.48 -7.99 3.76
CA VAL A 80 -0.22 -6.55 3.59
C VAL A 80 0.31 -6.32 2.18
N VAL A 81 -0.50 -5.71 1.32
CA VAL A 81 -0.17 -5.49 -0.09
C VAL A 81 -0.30 -4.02 -0.47
N HIS A 82 0.65 -3.56 -1.27
CA HIS A 82 0.59 -2.26 -1.96
C HIS A 82 0.59 -2.46 -3.46
N TYR A 83 -0.38 -1.83 -4.12
CA TYR A 83 -0.55 -1.78 -5.56
C TYR A 83 -0.12 -0.41 -6.04
N LYS A 84 1.12 -0.34 -6.52
CA LYS A 84 1.68 0.83 -7.19
C LYS A 84 1.20 0.84 -8.63
N VAL A 85 0.43 1.86 -9.00
CA VAL A 85 -0.09 2.01 -10.35
C VAL A 85 0.70 3.11 -11.06
N ASN A 86 1.65 2.70 -11.89
CA ASN A 86 2.49 3.63 -12.64
C ASN A 86 1.65 4.41 -13.67
N GLN A 87 1.93 5.71 -13.81
CA GLN A 87 1.25 6.63 -14.74
C GLN A 87 -0.25 6.76 -14.48
N GLU A 88 -0.64 6.80 -13.20
CA GLU A 88 -2.01 7.02 -12.77
C GLU A 88 -2.06 8.03 -11.62
N GLY A 89 -3.14 8.80 -11.58
CA GLY A 89 -3.42 9.79 -10.52
C GLY A 89 -4.27 9.21 -9.39
N HIS A 90 -5.04 10.08 -8.73
CA HIS A 90 -5.84 9.74 -7.54
C HIS A 90 -6.82 8.56 -7.76
N GLY A 91 -7.43 8.46 -8.94
CA GLY A 91 -8.35 7.38 -9.31
C GLY A 91 -7.69 6.05 -9.69
N ALA A 92 -6.53 5.72 -9.12
CA ALA A 92 -5.73 4.54 -9.48
C ALA A 92 -6.47 3.20 -9.34
N THR A 93 -7.49 3.14 -8.47
CA THR A 93 -8.35 1.97 -8.25
C THR A 93 -8.95 1.41 -9.53
N ARG A 94 -9.20 2.26 -10.55
CA ARG A 94 -9.72 1.84 -11.86
C ARG A 94 -8.82 0.86 -12.64
N ARG A 95 -7.58 0.69 -12.21
CA ARG A 95 -6.61 -0.26 -12.79
C ARG A 95 -6.50 -1.57 -12.02
N VAL A 96 -7.17 -1.67 -10.88
CA VAL A 96 -7.26 -2.91 -10.12
C VAL A 96 -8.50 -3.66 -10.61
N THR A 97 -8.31 -4.90 -11.06
CA THR A 97 -9.43 -5.72 -11.54
C THR A 97 -10.23 -6.29 -10.38
N GLU A 98 -11.49 -6.64 -10.64
CA GLU A 98 -12.32 -7.35 -9.67
C GLU A 98 -11.63 -8.65 -9.20
N ASP A 99 -11.05 -9.43 -10.11
CA ASP A 99 -10.32 -10.65 -9.76
C ASP A 99 -9.16 -10.39 -8.79
N GLN A 100 -8.43 -9.29 -8.93
CA GLN A 100 -7.36 -8.93 -8.02
C GLN A 100 -7.89 -8.56 -6.62
N LEU A 101 -8.97 -7.80 -6.57
CA LEU A 101 -9.65 -7.46 -5.31
C LEU A 101 -10.21 -8.71 -4.64
N MET A 102 -10.91 -9.56 -5.40
CA MET A 102 -11.52 -10.78 -4.90
C MET A 102 -10.47 -11.80 -4.47
N LYS A 103 -9.34 -11.91 -5.19
CA LYS A 103 -8.20 -12.71 -4.75
C LYS A 103 -7.70 -12.23 -3.40
N PHE A 104 -7.52 -10.92 -3.22
CA PHE A 104 -7.15 -10.39 -1.92
C PHE A 104 -8.19 -10.76 -0.87
N LEU A 105 -9.47 -10.44 -1.05
CA LEU A 105 -10.52 -10.67 -0.03
C LEU A 105 -10.75 -12.15 0.32
N LYS A 106 -10.65 -13.06 -0.66
CA LYS A 106 -10.92 -14.50 -0.49
C LYS A 106 -9.71 -15.31 -0.03
N THR A 107 -8.50 -14.74 0.00
CA THR A 107 -7.33 -15.47 0.51
C THR A 107 -7.55 -15.78 1.99
N GLU A 108 -7.63 -17.07 2.32
CA GLU A 108 -7.72 -17.53 3.71
C GLU A 108 -6.44 -17.17 4.46
N LYS A 109 -6.56 -16.82 5.75
CA LYS A 109 -5.40 -16.59 6.60
C LYS A 109 -4.58 -17.88 6.65
N THR A 110 -3.36 -17.84 6.12
CA THR A 110 -2.40 -18.91 6.42
C THR A 110 -1.97 -18.69 7.87
N VAL A 111 -2.62 -19.40 8.80
CA VAL A 111 -2.18 -19.44 10.19
C VAL A 111 -0.83 -20.16 10.19
N VAL A 112 0.25 -19.40 10.33
CA VAL A 112 1.56 -19.98 10.61
C VAL A 112 1.51 -20.47 12.05
N PRO A 113 1.76 -21.77 12.33
CA PRO A 113 1.87 -22.25 13.71
C PRO A 113 3.01 -21.50 14.41
N GLN A 114 2.75 -21.10 15.66
CA GLN A 114 3.78 -20.51 16.54
C GLN A 114 4.85 -21.54 16.90
#